data_AF-A0A815P4Y3-F1
#
_entry.id   AF-A0A815P4Y3-F1
#
_cell.length_a   1.000
_cell.length_b   1.000
_cell.length_c   1.000
_cell.angle_alpha   90.00
_cell.angle_beta   90.00
_cell.angle_gamma   90.00
#
_symmetry.space_group_name_H-M   'P 1'
#
loop_
_entity.id
_entity.type
_entity.pdbx_description
1 polymer ?
#
loop_
_entity_poly.entity_id
_entity_poly.type
_entity_poly.pdbx_seq_one_letter_code
_entity_poly.pdbx_strand_id
1 'polypeptide(L)'
;MSMFINGLKYIIPCQSQFSGKSIEQLVSEQYQSISTTVKNCLKDHRIPAANKRAEGTFQALRCILHELQSKKLSRKLEKRAKREYKIVQSIRRLLRDRSDIVIRRTDKKAYQEITSGRCPLSDMLYAVQTSLSSLVAQKALSFQQYSKISQKLNKLELGHYHGLPKPHKVGTPLRPIIACIHAPTTLVSKFLNDLLAPIYLNVARNKKFIIIDMTDLYTVIPREGALHTLMRFLEKNSHHGKIGTLSIDAIMRMARLILDTNYFAYNNKYYQQTRGGA
;
A
#
# COMPACT_ATOMS: atom_id res chain seq x y z
N MET A 1 1.11 -4.10 -18.46
CA MET A 1 1.28 -4.59 -17.06
C MET A 1 2.72 -4.49 -16.52
N SER A 2 3.75 -4.26 -17.35
CA SER A 2 5.16 -4.11 -16.91
C SER A 2 5.45 -2.80 -16.16
N MET A 3 4.65 -1.75 -16.39
CA MET A 3 4.84 -0.39 -15.85
C MET A 3 4.66 -0.30 -14.31
N PHE A 4 3.86 -1.18 -13.72
CA PHE A 4 3.69 -1.27 -12.25
C PHE A 4 4.80 -2.07 -11.56
N ILE A 5 5.51 -2.92 -12.31
CA ILE A 5 6.58 -3.80 -11.80
C ILE A 5 7.95 -3.12 -11.95
N ASN A 6 8.15 -2.37 -13.04
CA ASN A 6 9.41 -1.70 -13.40
C ASN A 6 9.32 -0.17 -13.45
N GLY A 7 8.28 0.43 -12.85
CA GLY A 7 8.08 1.88 -12.83
C GLY A 7 9.33 2.64 -12.36
N LEU A 8 9.49 3.87 -12.84
CA LEU A 8 10.65 4.74 -12.60
C LEU A 8 11.22 4.52 -11.19
N LYS A 9 12.41 3.90 -11.12
CA LYS A 9 13.21 3.83 -9.89
C LYS A 9 13.64 5.26 -9.56
N TYR A 10 12.74 6.01 -8.93
CA TYR A 10 12.96 7.40 -8.59
C TYR A 10 14.02 7.46 -7.48
N ILE A 11 15.26 7.66 -7.89
CA ILE A 11 16.29 8.21 -7.01
C ILE A 11 15.93 9.68 -6.88
N ILE A 12 15.68 10.15 -5.65
CA ILE A 12 15.43 11.57 -5.43
C ILE A 12 16.65 12.32 -6.02
N PRO A 13 16.48 13.39 -6.81
CA PRO A 13 17.60 14.11 -7.42
C PRO A 13 18.71 14.47 -6.41
N CYS A 14 18.33 14.74 -5.16
CA CYS A 14 19.28 14.98 -4.07
C CYS A 14 20.10 13.75 -3.65
N GLN A 15 19.60 12.53 -3.77
CA GLN A 15 20.33 11.30 -3.44
C GLN A 15 21.34 10.92 -4.53
N SER A 16 21.03 11.19 -5.80
CA SER A 16 21.95 10.95 -6.92
C SER A 16 23.21 11.81 -6.84
N GLN A 17 23.13 13.01 -6.26
CA GLN A 17 24.29 13.90 -6.05
C GLN A 17 25.40 13.27 -5.18
N PHE A 18 25.11 12.21 -4.44
CA PHE A 18 26.08 11.51 -3.59
C PHE A 18 26.63 10.21 -4.22
N SER A 19 26.34 9.97 -5.50
CA SER A 19 26.81 8.79 -6.23
C SER A 19 28.27 8.89 -6.72
N GLY A 20 28.89 10.07 -6.62
CA GLY A 20 30.24 10.34 -7.13
C GLY A 20 30.31 10.58 -8.65
N LYS A 21 29.16 10.51 -9.35
CA LYS A 21 29.04 10.78 -10.79
C LYS A 21 28.96 12.29 -11.06
N SER A 22 29.38 12.72 -12.25
CA SER A 22 29.21 14.12 -12.67
C SER A 22 27.72 14.47 -12.84
N ILE A 23 27.38 15.75 -12.72
CA ILE A 23 26.01 16.24 -12.94
C ILE A 23 25.51 15.84 -14.33
N GLU A 24 26.36 15.93 -15.35
CA GLU A 24 26.03 15.55 -16.72
C GLU A 24 25.72 14.06 -16.86
N GLN A 25 26.52 13.20 -16.23
CA GLN A 25 26.27 11.75 -16.18
C GLN A 25 24.94 11.45 -15.48
N LEU A 26 24.67 12.10 -14.35
CA LEU A 26 23.44 11.92 -13.59
C LEU A 26 22.19 12.37 -14.37
N VAL A 27 22.26 13.55 -14.99
CA VAL A 27 21.19 14.10 -15.82
C VAL A 27 20.95 13.19 -17.02
N SER A 28 22.01 12.70 -17.67
CA SER A 28 21.91 11.78 -18.81
C SER A 28 21.23 10.46 -18.42
N GLU A 29 21.66 9.81 -17.34
CA GLU A 29 21.08 8.55 -16.86
C GLU A 29 19.60 8.70 -16.45
N GLN A 30 19.28 9.77 -15.72
CA GLN A 30 17.90 10.06 -15.30
C GLN A 30 17.01 10.38 -16.50
N TYR A 31 17.51 11.18 -17.43
CA TYR A 31 16.82 11.51 -18.68
C TYR A 31 16.53 10.25 -19.49
N GLN A 32 17.52 9.38 -19.70
CA GLN A 32 17.34 8.13 -20.45
C GLN A 32 16.32 7.20 -19.78
N SER A 33 16.36 7.06 -18.46
CA SER A 33 15.40 6.27 -17.70
C SER A 33 13.96 6.78 -17.85
N ILE A 34 13.75 8.10 -17.69
CA ILE A 34 12.44 8.74 -17.83
C ILE A 34 11.96 8.68 -19.28
N SER A 35 12.80 9.03 -20.25
CA SER A 35 12.47 9.01 -21.67
C SER A 35 12.08 7.61 -22.13
N THR A 36 12.84 6.59 -21.75
CA THR A 36 12.53 5.19 -22.08
C THR A 36 11.20 4.76 -21.47
N THR A 37 10.94 5.11 -20.22
CA THR A 37 9.67 4.77 -19.55
C THR A 37 8.47 5.42 -20.25
N VAL A 38 8.58 6.71 -20.58
CA VAL A 38 7.51 7.47 -21.26
C VAL A 38 7.29 6.91 -22.67
N LYS A 39 8.35 6.66 -23.44
CA LYS A 39 8.26 6.08 -24.79
C LYS A 39 7.58 4.70 -24.78
N ASN A 40 7.93 3.85 -23.81
CA ASN A 40 7.29 2.55 -23.64
C ASN A 40 5.79 2.69 -23.30
N CYS A 41 5.44 3.64 -22.42
CA CYS A 41 4.03 3.92 -22.09
C CYS A 41 3.24 4.38 -23.32
N LEU A 42 3.80 5.30 -24.12
CA LEU A 42 3.15 5.77 -25.36
C LEU A 42 2.97 4.63 -26.36
N LYS A 43 3.98 3.76 -26.51
CA LYS A 43 3.91 2.57 -27.36
C LYS A 43 2.82 1.60 -26.89
N ASP A 44 2.74 1.33 -25.59
CA ASP A 44 1.74 0.44 -24.99
C ASP A 44 0.31 0.93 -25.25
N HIS A 45 0.11 2.24 -25.40
CA HIS A 45 -1.19 2.87 -25.69
C HIS A 45 -1.37 3.27 -27.16
N ARG A 46 -0.49 2.79 -28.06
CA ARG A 46 -0.52 3.06 -29.51
C ARG A 46 -0.51 4.55 -29.88
N ILE A 47 0.14 5.39 -29.05
CA ILE A 47 0.27 6.82 -29.29
C ILE A 47 1.55 7.08 -30.10
N PRO A 48 1.49 7.71 -31.29
CA PRO A 48 2.68 8.00 -32.10
C PRO A 48 3.64 8.97 -31.40
N ALA A 49 4.89 8.56 -31.20
CA ALA A 49 5.91 9.34 -30.49
C ALA A 49 6.69 10.35 -31.36
N ALA A 50 6.44 10.40 -32.67
CA ALA A 50 7.18 11.20 -33.64
C ALA A 50 6.65 12.65 -33.78
N ASN A 51 6.39 13.33 -32.65
CA ASN A 51 5.84 14.69 -32.64
C ASN A 51 6.95 15.69 -32.24
N LYS A 52 7.15 16.78 -33.02
CA LYS A 52 8.07 17.89 -32.65
C LYS A 52 7.79 18.44 -31.23
N ARG A 53 6.53 18.35 -30.78
CA ARG A 53 6.11 18.71 -29.42
C ARG A 53 6.70 17.80 -28.34
N ALA A 54 6.89 16.51 -28.64
CA ALA A 54 7.51 15.55 -27.73
C ALA A 54 9.00 15.86 -27.55
N GLU A 55 9.71 16.20 -28.64
CA GLU A 55 11.13 16.59 -28.59
C GLU A 55 11.35 17.82 -27.71
N GLY A 56 10.54 18.88 -27.89
CA GLY A 56 10.60 20.07 -27.03
C GLY A 56 10.29 19.77 -25.56
N THR A 57 9.36 18.84 -25.29
CA THR A 57 9.03 18.41 -23.92
C THR A 57 10.18 17.66 -23.26
N PHE A 58 10.85 16.77 -24.02
CA PHE A 58 12.00 16.02 -23.52
C PHE A 58 13.21 16.93 -23.28
N GLN A 59 13.44 17.92 -24.13
CA GLN A 59 14.48 18.92 -23.90
C GLN A 59 14.20 19.75 -22.64
N ALA A 60 12.96 20.21 -22.45
CA ALA A 60 12.56 20.93 -21.24
C ALA A 60 12.76 20.07 -19.97
N LEU A 61 12.44 18.78 -20.02
CA LEU A 61 12.69 17.84 -18.92
C LEU A 61 14.18 17.76 -18.59
N ARG A 62 15.06 17.71 -19.60
CA ARG A 62 16.52 17.68 -19.41
C ARG A 62 17.02 18.96 -18.73
N CYS A 63 16.50 20.12 -19.12
CA CYS A 63 16.81 21.39 -18.47
C CYS A 63 16.37 21.41 -17.00
N ILE A 64 15.15 20.95 -16.70
CA ILE A 64 14.64 20.86 -15.31
C ILE A 64 15.52 19.93 -14.46
N LEU A 65 15.91 18.78 -15.00
CA LEU A 65 16.80 17.85 -14.30
C LEU A 65 18.15 18.49 -14.00
N HIS A 66 18.72 19.21 -14.96
CA HIS A 66 19.98 19.93 -14.78
C HIS A 66 19.86 21.00 -13.68
N GLU A 67 18.80 21.80 -13.70
CA GLU A 67 18.54 22.84 -12.68
C GLU A 67 18.37 22.23 -11.27
N LEU A 68 17.63 21.13 -11.16
CA LEU A 68 17.44 20.43 -9.89
C LEU A 68 18.75 19.83 -9.35
N GLN A 69 19.67 19.43 -10.24
CA GLN A 69 20.97 18.86 -9.88
C GLN A 69 22.01 19.93 -9.53
N SER A 70 21.95 21.10 -10.19
CA SER A 70 22.90 22.20 -9.99
C SER A 70 22.55 23.09 -8.79
N LYS A 71 21.29 23.10 -8.35
CA LYS A 71 20.85 23.91 -7.20
C LYS A 71 21.49 23.43 -5.89
N LYS A 72 22.22 24.33 -5.23
CA LYS A 72 22.86 24.05 -3.94
C LYS A 72 21.81 23.82 -2.85
N LEU A 73 21.86 22.66 -2.22
CA LEU A 73 20.99 22.32 -1.09
C LEU A 73 21.40 23.07 0.18
N SER A 74 20.43 23.32 1.06
CA SER A 74 20.76 23.83 2.40
C SER A 74 21.54 22.77 3.19
N ARG A 75 22.46 23.19 4.07
CA ARG A 75 23.29 22.28 4.88
C ARG A 75 22.47 21.22 5.63
N LYS A 76 21.28 21.57 6.11
CA LYS A 76 20.35 20.66 6.81
C LYS A 76 19.80 19.59 5.87
N LEU A 77 19.38 19.98 4.67
CA LEU A 77 18.86 19.06 3.66
C LEU A 77 19.96 18.15 3.11
N GLU A 78 21.16 18.69 2.90
CA GLU A 78 22.32 17.92 2.44
C GLU A 78 22.72 16.83 3.44
N LYS A 79 22.84 17.17 4.74
CA LYS A 79 23.13 16.19 5.80
C LYS A 79 22.08 15.07 5.85
N ARG A 80 20.80 15.43 5.77
CA ARG A 80 19.69 14.47 5.73
C ARG A 80 19.78 13.57 4.50
N ALA A 81 19.98 14.14 3.33
CA ALA A 81 20.02 13.39 2.08
C ALA A 81 21.24 12.44 2.01
N LYS A 82 22.40 12.83 2.55
CA LYS A 82 23.57 11.93 2.73
C LYS A 82 23.26 10.76 3.64
N ARG A 83 22.58 11.00 4.78
CA ARG A 83 22.17 9.94 5.71
C ARG A 83 21.21 8.96 5.06
N GLU A 84 20.18 9.46 4.39
CA GLU A 84 19.19 8.64 3.66
C GLU A 84 19.85 7.83 2.54
N TYR A 85 20.76 8.43 1.76
CA TYR A 85 21.52 7.72 0.72
C TYR A 85 22.32 6.53 1.28
N LYS A 86 23.06 6.75 2.37
CA LYS A 86 23.83 5.68 3.04
C LYS A 86 22.93 4.54 3.54
N ILE A 87 21.78 4.87 4.13
CA ILE A 87 20.79 3.87 4.59
C ILE A 87 20.28 3.05 3.41
N VAL A 88 19.83 3.71 2.32
CA VAL A 88 19.32 3.02 1.13
C VAL A 88 20.37 2.10 0.51
N GLN A 89 21.64 2.54 0.41
CA GLN A 89 22.71 1.71 -0.14
C GLN A 89 23.10 0.53 0.79
N SER A 90 23.02 0.72 2.10
CA SER A 90 23.21 -0.36 3.07
C SER A 90 22.13 -1.43 2.91
N ILE A 91 20.86 -1.01 2.89
CA ILE A 91 19.73 -1.92 2.73
C ILE A 91 19.79 -2.63 1.37
N ARG A 92 20.10 -1.93 0.27
CA ARG A 92 20.26 -2.55 -1.06
C ARG A 92 21.36 -3.62 -1.09
N ARG A 93 22.46 -3.43 -0.35
CA ARG A 93 23.51 -4.45 -0.21
C ARG A 93 23.01 -5.66 0.57
N LEU A 94 22.34 -5.43 1.69
CA LEU A 94 21.75 -6.49 2.52
C LEU A 94 20.69 -7.32 1.77
N LEU A 95 19.96 -6.68 0.86
CA LEU A 95 18.89 -7.33 0.09
C LEU A 95 19.34 -7.93 -1.25
N ARG A 96 20.63 -7.82 -1.60
CA ARG A 96 21.14 -8.28 -2.91
C ARG A 96 20.83 -9.76 -3.16
N ASP A 97 20.88 -10.56 -2.10
CA ASP A 97 20.68 -12.02 -2.14
C ASP A 97 19.33 -12.45 -1.55
N ARG A 98 18.41 -11.50 -1.31
CA ARG A 98 17.11 -11.72 -0.67
C ARG A 98 15.96 -11.40 -1.62
N SER A 99 15.72 -12.29 -2.58
CA SER A 99 14.61 -12.19 -3.54
C SER A 99 13.22 -12.27 -2.89
N ASP A 100 13.15 -12.71 -1.64
CA ASP A 100 11.94 -12.74 -0.82
C ASP A 100 11.51 -11.37 -0.27
N ILE A 101 12.38 -10.35 -0.35
CA ILE A 101 12.15 -9.02 0.24
C ILE A 101 12.04 -7.95 -0.85
N VAL A 102 10.87 -7.30 -0.93
CA VAL A 102 10.59 -6.23 -1.89
C VAL A 102 10.49 -4.88 -1.17
N ILE A 103 11.36 -3.91 -1.53
CA ILE A 103 11.24 -2.53 -1.07
C ILE A 103 10.44 -1.72 -2.08
N ARG A 104 9.30 -1.17 -1.65
CA ARG A 104 8.50 -0.23 -2.44
C ARG A 104 8.50 1.14 -1.78
N ARG A 105 8.60 2.19 -2.60
CA ARG A 105 8.42 3.57 -2.14
C ARG A 105 6.97 3.79 -1.75
N THR A 106 6.76 4.47 -0.64
CA THR A 106 5.42 4.78 -0.15
C THR A 106 5.13 6.27 -0.31
N ASP A 107 4.14 6.59 -1.15
CA ASP A 107 3.47 7.88 -1.14
C ASP A 107 2.75 8.07 0.21
N LYS A 108 2.79 9.30 0.73
CA LYS A 108 2.20 9.67 2.03
C LYS A 108 0.69 9.91 1.97
N LYS A 109 0.10 9.99 0.78
CA LYS A 109 -1.36 10.12 0.64
C LYS A 109 -2.04 8.77 0.88
N ALA A 110 -2.54 8.55 2.09
CA ALA A 110 -3.20 7.31 2.50
C ALA A 110 -4.73 7.31 2.35
N TYR A 111 -5.32 8.51 2.23
CA TYR A 111 -6.76 8.71 2.19
C TYR A 111 -7.16 9.55 0.98
N GLN A 112 -8.28 9.20 0.36
CA GLN A 112 -8.86 9.90 -0.77
C GLN A 112 -10.31 10.24 -0.48
N GLU A 113 -10.71 11.49 -0.72
CA GLU A 113 -12.10 11.93 -0.60
C GLU A 113 -12.96 11.36 -1.74
N ILE A 114 -14.17 10.90 -1.41
CA ILE A 114 -15.17 10.48 -2.38
C ILE A 114 -15.94 11.73 -2.83
N THR A 115 -15.62 12.24 -4.02
CA THR A 115 -16.13 13.52 -4.52
C THR A 115 -17.60 13.48 -4.95
N SER A 116 -18.19 12.31 -5.11
CA SER A 116 -19.61 12.18 -5.48
C SER A 116 -20.56 12.57 -4.35
N GLY A 117 -20.07 12.67 -3.11
CA GLY A 117 -20.90 12.92 -1.92
C GLY A 117 -21.85 11.77 -1.56
N ARG A 118 -21.86 10.67 -2.32
CA ARG A 118 -22.68 9.47 -2.03
C ARG A 118 -22.03 8.66 -0.92
N CYS A 119 -22.81 8.33 0.11
CA CYS A 119 -22.37 7.45 1.19
C CYS A 119 -22.06 6.03 0.64
N PRO A 120 -20.85 5.49 0.86
CA PRO A 120 -20.46 4.17 0.32
C PRO A 120 -21.00 2.99 1.14
N LEU A 121 -21.75 3.23 2.22
CA LEU A 121 -22.16 2.18 3.17
C LEU A 121 -23.00 1.08 2.50
N SER A 122 -23.96 1.46 1.64
CA SER A 122 -24.80 0.50 0.93
C SER A 122 -24.00 -0.36 -0.04
N ASP A 123 -23.07 0.26 -0.78
CA ASP A 123 -22.24 -0.44 -1.77
C ASP A 123 -21.28 -1.41 -1.07
N MET A 124 -20.74 -1.00 0.08
CA MET A 124 -19.91 -1.83 0.95
C MET A 124 -20.69 -3.03 1.51
N LEU A 125 -21.91 -2.82 2.01
CA LEU A 125 -22.78 -3.90 2.48
C LEU A 125 -23.09 -4.90 1.36
N TYR A 126 -23.46 -4.41 0.19
CA TYR A 126 -23.77 -5.23 -0.97
C TYR A 126 -22.56 -6.09 -1.40
N ALA A 127 -21.35 -5.50 -1.43
CA ALA A 127 -20.13 -6.22 -1.74
C ALA A 127 -19.84 -7.34 -0.73
N VAL A 128 -20.01 -7.08 0.57
CA VAL A 128 -19.89 -8.11 1.62
C VAL A 128 -20.92 -9.22 1.45
N GLN A 129 -22.20 -8.88 1.32
CA GLN A 129 -23.27 -9.86 1.19
C GLN A 129 -23.09 -10.74 -0.06
N THR A 130 -22.72 -10.14 -1.18
CA THR A 130 -22.44 -10.88 -2.43
C THR A 130 -21.28 -11.85 -2.24
N SER A 131 -20.17 -11.38 -1.65
CA SER A 131 -19.00 -12.22 -1.39
C SER A 131 -19.33 -13.38 -0.44
N LEU A 132 -20.06 -13.12 0.65
CA LEU A 132 -20.41 -14.15 1.62
C LEU A 132 -21.42 -15.16 1.05
N SER A 133 -22.41 -14.70 0.28
CA SER A 133 -23.39 -15.58 -0.38
C SER A 133 -22.72 -16.53 -1.37
N SER A 134 -21.74 -16.04 -2.14
CA SER A 134 -20.92 -16.88 -3.02
C SER A 134 -20.17 -17.98 -2.25
N LEU A 135 -19.69 -17.70 -1.04
CA LEU A 135 -19.00 -18.71 -0.22
C LEU A 135 -19.95 -19.76 0.36
N VAL A 136 -21.18 -19.37 0.69
CA VAL A 136 -22.23 -20.31 1.11
C VAL A 136 -22.63 -21.21 -0.06
N ALA A 137 -22.82 -20.66 -1.26
CA ALA A 137 -23.14 -21.43 -2.47
C ALA A 137 -22.05 -22.47 -2.80
N GLN A 138 -20.79 -22.12 -2.55
CA GLN A 138 -19.63 -23.01 -2.70
C GLN A 138 -19.44 -24.01 -1.54
N LYS A 139 -20.36 -24.04 -0.56
CA LYS A 139 -20.28 -24.83 0.67
C LYS A 139 -19.01 -24.56 1.49
N ALA A 140 -18.38 -23.41 1.28
CA ALA A 140 -17.16 -23.00 2.00
C ALA A 140 -17.49 -22.41 3.38
N LEU A 141 -18.70 -21.84 3.51
CA LEU A 141 -19.28 -21.38 4.77
C LEU A 141 -20.62 -22.07 5.03
N SER A 142 -20.89 -22.41 6.29
CA SER A 142 -22.22 -22.79 6.73
C SER A 142 -23.13 -21.57 6.88
N PHE A 143 -24.45 -21.80 6.87
CA PHE A 143 -25.43 -20.73 7.13
C PHE A 143 -25.22 -20.07 8.51
N GLN A 144 -24.84 -20.86 9.52
CA GLN A 144 -24.55 -20.34 10.85
C GLN A 144 -23.31 -19.43 10.85
N GLN A 145 -22.26 -19.81 10.11
CA GLN A 145 -21.08 -18.96 9.94
C GLN A 145 -21.44 -17.67 9.21
N TYR A 146 -22.17 -17.76 8.09
CA TYR A 146 -22.68 -16.61 7.34
C TYR A 146 -23.44 -15.63 8.24
N SER A 147 -24.37 -16.11 9.05
CA SER A 147 -25.15 -15.28 9.96
C SER A 147 -24.29 -14.61 11.03
N LYS A 148 -23.28 -15.31 11.57
CA LYS A 148 -22.37 -14.77 12.58
C LYS A 148 -21.42 -13.69 12.05
N ILE A 149 -21.02 -13.79 10.79
CA ILE A 149 -20.06 -12.86 10.17
C ILE A 149 -20.74 -11.74 9.37
N SER A 150 -22.08 -11.77 9.29
CA SER A 150 -22.88 -10.70 8.67
C SER A 150 -23.24 -9.65 9.71
N GLN A 151 -23.01 -8.37 9.38
CA GLN A 151 -23.37 -7.26 10.24
C GLN A 151 -24.89 -7.10 10.33
N LYS A 152 -25.41 -6.81 11.53
CA LYS A 152 -26.84 -6.54 11.72
C LYS A 152 -27.19 -5.16 11.16
N LEU A 153 -28.25 -5.07 10.37
CA LEU A 153 -28.67 -3.83 9.70
C LEU A 153 -28.94 -2.68 10.69
N ASN A 154 -29.49 -2.98 11.86
CA ASN A 154 -29.78 -1.97 12.90
C ASN A 154 -28.55 -1.44 13.64
N LYS A 155 -27.36 -2.02 13.41
CA LYS A 155 -26.08 -1.59 13.99
C LYS A 155 -25.05 -1.31 12.89
N LEU A 156 -25.52 -1.01 11.68
CA LEU A 156 -24.67 -0.83 10.52
C LEU A 156 -24.30 0.64 10.39
N GLU A 157 -23.01 0.94 10.45
CA GLU A 157 -22.51 2.31 10.33
C GLU A 157 -21.22 2.32 9.52
N LEU A 158 -20.92 3.47 8.92
CA LEU A 158 -19.63 3.65 8.26
C LEU A 158 -18.54 3.84 9.31
N GLY A 159 -17.27 3.61 8.94
CA GLY A 159 -16.17 3.94 9.83
C GLY A 159 -16.17 5.44 10.20
N HIS A 160 -15.72 5.79 11.40
CA HIS A 160 -15.63 7.18 11.84
C HIS A 160 -14.20 7.55 12.22
N TYR A 161 -13.76 8.71 11.73
CA TYR A 161 -12.47 9.27 12.13
C TYR A 161 -12.57 9.91 13.53
N HIS A 162 -11.64 9.55 14.41
CA HIS A 162 -11.38 10.28 15.65
C HIS A 162 -9.87 10.33 15.95
N GLY A 163 -9.46 11.23 16.83
CA GLY A 163 -8.07 11.40 17.22
C GLY A 163 -7.87 11.11 18.69
N LEU A 164 -6.93 10.23 19.04
CA LEU A 164 -6.50 10.05 20.44
C LEU A 164 -5.21 10.83 20.71
N PRO A 165 -5.12 11.63 21.78
CA PRO A 165 -3.91 12.37 22.09
C PRO A 165 -2.72 11.42 22.35
N LYS A 166 -1.52 11.82 21.90
CA LYS A 166 -0.25 11.18 22.25
C LYS A 166 0.46 12.02 23.32
N PRO A 167 0.12 11.89 24.62
CA PRO A 167 0.66 12.76 25.68
C PRO A 167 2.18 12.63 25.87
N HIS A 168 2.76 11.50 25.42
CA HIS A 168 4.19 11.24 25.47
C HIS A 168 5.00 11.92 24.33
N LYS A 169 4.36 12.71 23.45
CA LYS A 169 5.04 13.45 22.37
C LYS A 169 4.85 14.95 22.58
N VAL A 170 5.91 15.73 22.33
CA VAL A 170 5.88 17.20 22.43
C VAL A 170 4.74 17.77 21.57
N GLY A 171 3.94 18.67 22.16
CA GLY A 171 2.76 19.26 21.53
C GLY A 171 1.53 18.35 21.50
N THR A 172 1.57 17.20 22.17
CA THR A 172 0.46 16.23 22.32
C THR A 172 -0.30 15.97 21.01
N PRO A 173 0.38 15.59 19.92
CA PRO A 173 -0.26 15.38 18.62
C PRO A 173 -1.30 14.25 18.69
N LEU A 174 -2.33 14.33 17.86
CA LEU A 174 -3.35 13.29 17.77
C LEU A 174 -2.83 12.06 17.00
N ARG A 175 -3.22 10.86 17.46
CA ARG A 175 -3.19 9.61 16.72
C ARG A 175 -4.50 9.53 15.93
N PRO A 176 -4.49 9.62 14.60
CA PRO A 176 -5.69 9.38 13.81
C PRO A 176 -6.11 7.91 13.95
N ILE A 177 -7.38 7.66 14.19
CA ILE A 177 -7.99 6.34 14.30
C ILE A 177 -9.28 6.34 13.48
N ILE A 178 -9.48 5.26 12.71
CA ILE A 178 -10.73 4.99 12.04
C ILE A 178 -11.45 3.90 12.85
N ALA A 179 -12.53 4.27 13.53
CA ALA A 179 -13.36 3.32 14.26
C ALA A 179 -14.32 2.62 13.28
N CYS A 180 -14.08 1.35 13.00
CA CYS A 180 -14.92 0.53 12.10
C CYS A 180 -15.86 -0.41 12.86
N ILE A 181 -16.16 -0.20 14.15
CA ILE A 181 -16.85 -1.18 15.03
C ILE A 181 -18.14 -1.74 14.39
N HIS A 182 -18.85 -0.90 13.65
CA HIS A 182 -20.15 -1.19 13.05
C HIS A 182 -20.12 -1.32 11.52
N ALA A 183 -18.93 -1.32 10.93
CA ALA A 183 -18.74 -1.41 9.48
C ALA A 183 -19.06 -2.83 8.94
N PRO A 184 -19.56 -2.94 7.69
CA PRO A 184 -19.89 -4.23 7.07
C PRO A 184 -18.77 -5.29 7.09
N THR A 185 -17.50 -4.88 7.06
CA THR A 185 -16.34 -5.78 6.98
C THR A 185 -15.78 -6.21 8.34
N THR A 186 -16.26 -5.65 9.44
CA THR A 186 -15.61 -5.83 10.75
C THR A 186 -15.69 -7.26 11.26
N LEU A 187 -16.86 -7.90 11.12
CA LEU A 187 -17.03 -9.29 11.51
C LEU A 187 -16.31 -10.24 10.54
N VAL A 188 -16.18 -9.87 9.26
CA VAL A 188 -15.37 -10.62 8.27
C VAL A 188 -13.89 -10.56 8.63
N SER A 189 -13.39 -9.38 9.00
CA SER A 189 -12.00 -9.17 9.45
C SER A 189 -11.72 -9.98 10.72
N LYS A 190 -12.62 -9.94 11.70
CA LYS A 190 -12.52 -10.76 12.90
C LYS A 190 -12.49 -12.24 12.58
N PHE A 191 -13.37 -12.71 11.69
CA PHE A 191 -13.41 -14.11 11.28
C PHE A 191 -12.11 -14.57 10.62
N LEU A 192 -11.53 -13.77 9.71
CA LEU A 192 -10.22 -14.07 9.13
C LEU A 192 -9.11 -14.10 10.20
N ASN A 193 -9.14 -13.15 11.14
CA ASN A 193 -8.17 -13.14 12.23
C ASN A 193 -8.29 -14.41 13.10
N ASP A 194 -9.50 -14.78 13.51
CA ASP A 194 -9.73 -15.99 14.32
C ASP A 194 -9.28 -17.27 13.58
N LEU A 195 -9.46 -17.31 12.27
CA LEU A 195 -9.03 -18.43 11.41
C LEU A 195 -7.49 -18.53 11.32
N LEU A 196 -6.80 -17.39 11.17
CA LEU A 196 -5.36 -17.35 10.88
C LEU A 196 -4.49 -17.24 12.15
N ALA A 197 -5.04 -16.73 13.25
CA ALA A 197 -4.33 -16.52 14.51
C ALA A 197 -3.64 -17.76 15.06
N PRO A 198 -4.30 -18.92 15.16
CA PRO A 198 -3.63 -20.13 15.64
C PRO A 198 -2.38 -20.48 14.81
N ILE A 199 -2.43 -20.24 13.51
CA ILE A 199 -1.35 -20.59 12.58
C ILE A 199 -0.17 -19.63 12.75
N TYR A 200 -0.41 -18.32 12.65
CA TYR A 200 0.70 -17.36 12.74
C TYR A 200 1.31 -17.31 14.16
N LEU A 201 0.51 -17.51 15.21
CA LEU A 201 1.02 -17.61 16.57
C LEU A 201 1.89 -18.86 16.76
N ASN A 202 1.53 -19.98 16.13
CA ASN A 202 2.35 -21.18 16.15
C ASN A 202 3.66 -21.00 15.36
N VAL A 203 3.62 -20.33 14.20
CA VAL A 203 4.84 -19.97 13.44
C VAL A 203 5.76 -19.05 14.25
N ALA A 204 5.17 -18.18 15.07
CA ALA A 204 5.88 -17.25 15.91
C ALA A 204 6.44 -17.89 17.21
N ARG A 205 5.98 -19.09 17.60
CA ARG A 205 6.54 -19.82 18.75
C ARG A 205 8.04 -20.07 18.55
N ASN A 206 8.81 -19.85 19.60
CA ASN A 206 10.26 -20.05 19.64
C ASN A 206 11.06 -19.23 18.61
N LYS A 207 10.48 -18.12 18.11
CA LYS A 207 11.19 -17.16 17.25
C LYS A 207 11.66 -15.96 18.08
N LYS A 208 12.85 -15.45 17.73
CA LYS A 208 13.36 -14.20 18.29
C LYS A 208 12.70 -13.03 17.55
N PHE A 209 12.13 -12.11 18.30
CA PHE A 209 11.53 -10.90 17.74
C PHE A 209 12.55 -9.76 17.73
N ILE A 210 12.61 -9.03 16.63
CA ILE A 210 13.34 -7.77 16.54
C ILE A 210 12.28 -6.66 16.49
N ILE A 211 12.34 -5.73 17.44
CA ILE A 211 11.42 -4.59 17.50
C ILE A 211 12.09 -3.43 16.77
N ILE A 212 11.48 -2.98 15.68
CA ILE A 212 11.91 -1.81 14.93
C ILE A 212 10.78 -0.80 15.00
N ASP A 213 11.05 0.38 15.54
CA ASP A 213 10.07 1.47 15.55
C ASP A 213 9.92 2.03 14.13
N MET A 214 8.75 1.82 13.55
CA MET A 214 8.38 2.28 12.22
C MET A 214 7.43 3.45 12.34
N THR A 215 7.80 4.58 11.75
CA THR A 215 6.92 5.76 11.72
C THR A 215 5.74 5.50 10.79
N ASP A 216 4.52 5.78 11.27
CA ASP A 216 3.28 5.75 10.49
C ASP A 216 2.98 4.40 9.80
N LEU A 217 3.35 3.28 10.44
CA LEU A 217 3.20 1.92 9.86
C LEU A 217 1.83 1.68 9.21
N TYR A 218 0.74 1.90 9.95
CA TYR A 218 -0.62 1.58 9.51
C TYR A 218 -1.10 2.38 8.29
N THR A 219 -0.56 3.57 8.03
CA THR A 219 -0.94 4.38 6.85
C THR A 219 -0.03 4.14 5.65
N VAL A 220 1.04 3.36 5.84
CA VAL A 220 2.12 3.21 4.87
C VAL A 220 2.25 1.77 4.33
N ILE A 221 1.56 0.79 4.93
CA ILE A 221 1.58 -0.60 4.45
C ILE A 221 1.12 -0.70 2.98
N PRO A 222 1.94 -1.27 2.07
CA PRO A 222 1.55 -1.48 0.68
C PRO A 222 0.58 -2.66 0.59
N ARG A 223 -0.68 -2.39 0.21
CA ARG A 223 -1.76 -3.40 0.16
C ARG A 223 -1.44 -4.63 -0.68
N GLU A 224 -0.98 -4.43 -1.92
CA GLU A 224 -0.60 -5.55 -2.79
C GLU A 224 0.57 -6.36 -2.21
N GLY A 225 1.51 -5.71 -1.52
CA GLY A 225 2.59 -6.40 -0.82
C GLY A 225 2.08 -7.24 0.36
N ALA A 226 1.13 -6.70 1.12
CA ALA A 226 0.49 -7.42 2.22
C ALA A 226 -0.33 -8.62 1.72
N LEU A 227 -1.13 -8.45 0.66
CA LEU A 227 -1.90 -9.52 0.02
C LEU A 227 -0.97 -10.62 -0.54
N HIS A 228 0.10 -10.25 -1.24
CA HIS A 228 1.09 -11.21 -1.72
C HIS A 228 1.76 -11.98 -0.58
N THR A 229 2.07 -11.30 0.53
CA THR A 229 2.65 -11.95 1.72
C THR A 229 1.66 -12.91 2.36
N LEU A 230 0.39 -12.53 2.46
CA LEU A 230 -0.69 -13.40 2.94
C LEU A 230 -0.84 -14.63 2.04
N MET A 231 -0.85 -14.47 0.72
CA MET A 231 -0.94 -15.57 -0.24
C MET A 231 0.17 -16.60 -0.02
N ARG A 232 1.44 -16.15 0.04
CA ARG A 232 2.59 -17.02 0.32
C ARG A 232 2.50 -17.70 1.68
N PHE A 233 1.99 -16.98 2.69
CA PHE A 233 1.75 -17.54 4.02
C PHE A 233 0.71 -18.66 3.97
N LEU A 234 -0.40 -18.45 3.24
CA LEU A 234 -1.46 -19.42 3.08
C LEU A 234 -0.97 -20.65 2.30
N GLU A 235 -0.28 -20.47 1.18
CA GLU A 235 0.30 -21.57 0.39
C GLU A 235 1.18 -22.48 1.26
N LYS A 236 2.04 -21.88 2.09
CA LYS A 236 2.96 -22.61 2.97
C LYS A 236 2.27 -23.36 4.11
N ASN A 237 1.15 -22.85 4.62
CA ASN A 237 0.49 -23.39 5.81
C ASN A 237 -0.86 -24.06 5.51
N SER A 238 -1.25 -24.15 4.24
CA SER A 238 -2.48 -24.81 3.82
C SER A 238 -2.33 -26.32 3.77
N HIS A 239 -3.43 -27.01 4.01
CA HIS A 239 -3.56 -28.43 3.77
C HIS A 239 -4.45 -28.62 2.54
N HIS A 240 -3.90 -29.20 1.47
CA HIS A 240 -4.57 -29.35 0.17
C HIS A 240 -5.18 -28.04 -0.38
N GLY A 241 -4.46 -26.92 -0.24
CA GLY A 241 -4.90 -25.61 -0.73
C GLY A 241 -6.06 -24.99 0.07
N LYS A 242 -6.30 -25.47 1.30
CA LYS A 242 -7.34 -24.96 2.19
C LYS A 242 -6.81 -24.67 3.60
N ILE A 243 -7.49 -23.74 4.28
CA ILE A 243 -7.39 -23.51 5.72
C ILE A 243 -8.78 -23.74 6.31
N GLY A 244 -8.93 -24.82 7.07
CA GLY A 244 -10.25 -25.31 7.45
C GLY A 244 -11.06 -25.66 6.20
N THR A 245 -12.25 -25.08 6.06
CA THR A 245 -13.14 -25.29 4.91
C THR A 245 -12.87 -24.34 3.74
N LEU A 246 -12.08 -23.29 3.94
CA LEU A 246 -11.89 -22.20 2.98
C LEU A 246 -10.69 -22.44 2.09
N SER A 247 -10.85 -22.24 0.77
CA SER A 247 -9.73 -22.20 -0.16
C SER A 247 -8.88 -20.94 0.05
N ILE A 248 -7.61 -21.01 -0.39
CA ILE A 248 -6.72 -19.84 -0.41
C ILE A 248 -7.40 -18.68 -1.15
N ASP A 249 -8.00 -18.93 -2.30
CA ASP A 249 -8.68 -17.89 -3.09
C ASP A 249 -9.84 -17.23 -2.34
N ALA A 250 -10.61 -18.01 -1.56
CA ALA A 250 -11.70 -17.46 -0.75
C ALA A 250 -11.17 -16.51 0.33
N ILE A 251 -10.10 -16.90 1.02
CA ILE A 251 -9.44 -16.09 2.05
C ILE A 251 -8.88 -14.81 1.41
N MET A 252 -8.21 -14.93 0.27
CA MET A 252 -7.64 -13.81 -0.47
C MET A 252 -8.72 -12.83 -0.96
N ARG A 253 -9.86 -13.31 -1.45
CA ARG A 253 -11.01 -12.47 -1.82
C ARG A 253 -11.56 -11.69 -0.62
N MET A 254 -11.74 -12.36 0.53
CA MET A 254 -12.20 -11.69 1.75
C MET A 254 -11.19 -10.63 2.24
N ALA A 255 -9.89 -10.95 2.23
CA ALA A 255 -8.85 -10.01 2.62
C ALA A 255 -8.80 -8.78 1.69
N ARG A 256 -8.92 -9.00 0.38
CA ARG A 256 -8.97 -7.92 -0.62
C ARG A 256 -10.22 -7.05 -0.42
N LEU A 257 -11.39 -7.66 -0.20
CA LEU A 257 -12.63 -6.95 0.12
C LEU A 257 -12.46 -6.02 1.32
N ILE A 258 -11.89 -6.50 2.43
CA ILE A 258 -11.65 -5.69 3.64
C ILE A 258 -10.78 -4.47 3.34
N LEU A 259 -9.72 -4.65 2.54
CA LEU A 259 -8.80 -3.55 2.18
C LEU A 259 -9.44 -2.56 1.21
N ASP A 260 -10.16 -3.05 0.20
CA ASP A 260 -10.72 -2.23 -0.87
C ASP A 260 -11.93 -1.42 -0.40
N THR A 261 -12.71 -1.95 0.54
CA THR A 261 -13.89 -1.26 1.08
C THR A 261 -13.65 -0.59 2.44
N ASN A 262 -12.41 -0.14 2.69
CA ASN A 262 -12.07 0.60 3.91
C ASN A 262 -12.48 2.08 3.75
N TYR A 263 -13.74 2.37 4.08
CA TYR A 263 -14.36 3.67 3.97
C TYR A 263 -14.73 4.25 5.34
N PHE A 264 -14.65 5.57 5.46
CA PHE A 264 -15.03 6.28 6.68
C PHE A 264 -15.61 7.67 6.41
N ALA A 265 -16.40 8.17 7.35
CA ALA A 265 -16.91 9.53 7.37
C ALA A 265 -16.04 10.42 8.27
N TYR A 266 -15.79 11.64 7.82
CA TYR A 266 -15.18 12.70 8.59
C TYR A 266 -15.66 14.06 8.09
N ASN A 267 -16.06 14.95 9.01
CA ASN A 267 -16.48 16.31 8.69
C ASN A 267 -17.50 16.41 7.53
N ASN A 268 -18.59 15.61 7.62
CA ASN A 268 -19.65 15.51 6.60
C ASN A 268 -19.18 15.09 5.20
N LYS A 269 -18.00 14.49 5.10
CA LYS A 269 -17.42 13.96 3.87
C LYS A 269 -17.07 12.49 4.03
N TYR A 270 -16.98 11.79 2.91
CA TYR A 270 -16.63 10.37 2.86
C TYR A 270 -15.22 10.21 2.30
N TYR A 271 -14.49 9.26 2.87
CA TYR A 271 -13.11 8.99 2.51
C TYR A 271 -12.91 7.49 2.33
N GLN A 272 -12.04 7.14 1.39
CA GLN A 272 -11.51 5.80 1.23
C GLN A 272 -10.06 5.82 1.69
N GLN A 273 -9.69 4.86 2.52
CA GLN A 273 -8.27 4.54 2.70
C GLN A 273 -7.81 3.82 1.43
N THR A 274 -6.78 4.32 0.77
CA THR A 274 -6.21 3.74 -0.47
C THR A 274 -4.87 3.06 -0.23
N ARG A 275 -4.26 3.31 0.94
CA ARG A 275 -2.99 2.71 1.38
C ARG A 275 -3.02 2.41 2.87
N GLY A 276 -2.21 1.45 3.29
CA GLY A 276 -2.25 0.99 4.67
C GLY A 276 -3.43 0.04 4.92
N GLY A 277 -3.69 -0.18 6.20
CA GLY A 277 -4.85 -0.89 6.70
C GLY A 277 -5.23 -0.34 8.07
N ALA A 278 -6.53 -0.15 8.26
CA ALA A 278 -7.16 0.16 9.54
C ALA A 278 -7.92 -1.07 10.04
#